data_AF-D5BDD5-F1
#
_entry.id   AF-D5BDD5-F1
#
_cell.length_a   1.000
_cell.length_b   1.000
_cell.length_c   1.000
_cell.angle_alpha   90.00
_cell.angle_beta   90.00
_cell.angle_gamma   90.00
#
_symmetry.space_group_name_H-M   'P 1'
#
loop_
_entity.id
_entity.type
_entity.pdbx_description
1 polymer ?
#
loop_
_entity_poly.entity_id
_entity_poly.type
_entity_poly.pdbx_seq_one_letter_code
_entity_poly.pdbx_strand_id
1 'polypeptide(L)'
;MPFLGSLLYFELTPRFFPEEVIKAKLLAISIITIFIPIVFFFLLKNLGKVTSMSLSKVEERKWPLFFFAILTLMVLNQILDRYNYPEIYFYFLGILGADIIAYLFTLFRIKISLHMMGLAGFTMFLIAFSRYFHINLILATSGLLIALGLTASSRLYFKAHTNLELILGIIAGILPQLLFFYYWL
;
A
#
# COMPACT_ATOMS: atom_id res chain seq x y z
N MET A 1 -0.86 2.19 0.34
CA MET A 1 -1.92 3.21 0.50
C MET A 1 -3.09 2.85 -0.42
N PRO A 2 -3.85 1.77 -0.15
CA PRO A 2 -4.79 1.22 -1.13
C PRO A 2 -5.94 2.18 -1.45
N PHE A 3 -6.62 2.71 -0.43
CA PHE A 3 -7.74 3.61 -0.63
C PHE A 3 -7.35 4.91 -1.35
N LEU A 4 -6.27 5.57 -0.92
CA LEU A 4 -5.80 6.80 -1.57
C LEU A 4 -5.41 6.57 -3.04
N GLY A 5 -4.75 5.45 -3.36
CA GLY A 5 -4.48 5.08 -4.75
C GLY A 5 -5.75 4.84 -5.56
N SER A 6 -6.77 4.27 -4.93
CA SER A 6 -8.07 4.04 -5.57
C SER A 6 -8.84 5.33 -5.82
N LEU A 7 -8.85 6.24 -4.84
CA LEU A 7 -9.47 7.55 -4.95
C LEU A 7 -8.86 8.34 -6.10
N LEU A 8 -7.53 8.50 -6.10
CA LEU A 8 -6.84 9.22 -7.18
C LEU A 8 -7.00 8.54 -8.53
N TYR A 9 -7.04 7.20 -8.58
CA TYR A 9 -7.30 6.47 -9.82
C TYR A 9 -8.64 6.90 -10.42
N PHE A 10 -9.74 6.82 -9.66
CA PHE A 10 -11.07 7.14 -10.18
C PHE A 10 -11.28 8.64 -10.43
N GLU A 11 -10.55 9.51 -9.73
CA GLU A 11 -10.60 10.96 -9.97
C GLU A 11 -9.83 11.39 -11.23
N LEU A 12 -8.71 10.73 -11.52
CA LEU A 12 -7.75 11.20 -12.54
C LEU A 12 -7.75 10.36 -13.81
N THR A 13 -8.30 9.15 -13.79
CA THR A 13 -8.31 8.30 -14.98
C THR A 13 -9.17 8.93 -16.08
N PRO A 14 -8.71 8.93 -17.36
CA PRO A 14 -9.52 9.39 -18.47
C PRO A 14 -10.62 8.38 -18.84
N ARG A 15 -10.64 7.18 -18.24
CA ARG A 15 -11.68 6.18 -18.46
C ARG A 15 -12.98 6.63 -17.81
N PHE A 16 -14.08 6.53 -18.55
CA PHE A 16 -15.40 6.79 -18.00
C PHE A 16 -15.90 5.61 -17.16
N PHE A 17 -16.36 5.89 -15.95
CA PHE A 17 -17.09 4.96 -15.11
C PHE A 17 -18.36 5.64 -14.57
N PRO A 18 -19.51 4.95 -14.52
CA PRO A 18 -20.70 5.50 -13.88
C PRO A 18 -20.42 5.86 -12.41
N GLU A 19 -20.95 7.00 -11.94
CA GLU A 19 -20.68 7.52 -10.60
C GLU A 19 -21.06 6.51 -9.50
N GLU A 20 -22.16 5.78 -9.68
CA GLU A 20 -22.60 4.72 -8.77
C GLU A 20 -21.56 3.60 -8.63
N VAL A 21 -20.92 3.23 -9.74
CA VAL A 21 -19.86 2.21 -9.76
C VAL A 21 -18.64 2.72 -9.01
N ILE A 22 -18.22 3.96 -9.25
CA ILE A 22 -17.08 4.57 -8.54
C ILE A 22 -17.34 4.58 -7.03
N LYS A 23 -18.50 5.09 -6.60
CA LYS A 23 -18.89 5.14 -5.18
C LYS A 23 -18.92 3.75 -4.55
N ALA A 24 -19.51 2.76 -5.24
CA ALA A 24 -19.57 1.38 -4.74
C ALA A 24 -18.17 0.77 -4.58
N LYS A 25 -17.28 0.93 -5.56
CA LYS A 25 -15.90 0.40 -5.49
C LYS A 25 -15.09 1.08 -4.39
N LEU A 26 -15.14 2.41 -4.29
CA LEU A 26 -14.44 3.17 -3.25
C LEU A 26 -14.94 2.80 -1.85
N LEU A 27 -16.26 2.65 -1.67
CA LEU A 27 -16.83 2.20 -0.40
C LEU A 27 -16.35 0.79 -0.04
N ALA A 28 -16.42 -0.16 -0.99
CA ALA A 28 -15.96 -1.54 -0.76
C ALA A 28 -14.47 -1.60 -0.40
N ILE A 29 -13.63 -0.88 -1.15
CA ILE A 29 -12.18 -0.79 -0.88
C ILE A 29 -11.93 -0.15 0.49
N SER A 30 -12.68 0.88 0.88
CA SER A 30 -12.56 1.50 2.21
C SER A 30 -12.87 0.51 3.32
N ILE A 31 -14.00 -0.20 3.20
CA ILE A 31 -14.43 -1.22 4.17
C ILE A 31 -13.32 -2.27 4.32
N ILE A 32 -12.84 -2.82 3.21
CA ILE A 32 -11.86 -3.90 3.23
C ILE A 32 -10.48 -3.44 3.69
N THR A 33 -10.02 -2.25 3.30
CA THR A 33 -8.61 -1.86 3.51
C THR A 33 -8.38 -0.89 4.67
N ILE A 34 -9.45 -0.33 5.25
CA ILE A 34 -9.39 0.58 6.41
C ILE A 34 -10.18 0.00 7.58
N PHE A 35 -11.49 -0.18 7.42
CA PHE A 35 -12.37 -0.52 8.54
C PHE A 35 -12.11 -1.93 9.09
N ILE A 36 -12.05 -2.95 8.23
CA ILE A 36 -11.79 -4.33 8.66
C ILE A 36 -10.41 -4.49 9.34
N PRO A 37 -9.30 -3.96 8.80
CA PRO A 37 -7.99 -4.00 9.47
C PRO A 37 -7.97 -3.32 10.83
N ILE A 38 -8.69 -2.20 11.01
CA ILE A 38 -8.80 -1.51 12.31
C ILE A 38 -9.47 -2.43 13.33
N VAL A 39 -10.61 -3.04 12.97
CA VAL A 39 -11.32 -3.99 13.86
C VAL A 39 -10.42 -5.18 14.20
N PHE A 40 -9.74 -5.74 13.20
CA PHE A 40 -8.82 -6.86 13.41
C PHE A 40 -7.63 -6.51 14.31
N PHE A 41 -7.09 -5.30 14.18
CA PHE A 41 -6.03 -4.81 15.07
C PHE A 41 -6.48 -4.79 16.53
N PHE A 42 -7.68 -4.26 16.81
CA PHE A 42 -8.22 -4.25 18.17
C PHE A 42 -8.49 -5.65 18.72
N LEU A 43 -8.94 -6.58 17.86
CA LEU A 43 -9.06 -7.99 18.22
C LEU A 43 -7.70 -8.58 18.63
N LEU A 44 -6.64 -8.36 17.85
CA LEU A 44 -5.30 -8.84 18.17
C LEU A 44 -4.76 -8.24 19.48
N LYS A 45 -5.08 -6.98 19.75
CA LYS A 45 -4.72 -6.32 21.02
C LYS A 45 -5.40 -6.99 22.20
N ASN A 46 -6.70 -7.27 22.10
CA ASN A 46 -7.46 -7.96 23.16
C ASN A 46 -6.99 -9.40 23.38
N LEU A 47 -6.50 -10.07 22.33
CA LEU A 47 -5.90 -11.41 22.42
C LEU A 47 -4.44 -11.41 22.91
N GLY A 48 -3.88 -10.24 23.24
CA GLY A 48 -2.48 -10.11 23.68
C GLY A 48 -1.44 -10.38 22.58
N LYS A 49 -1.84 -10.40 21.30
CA LYS A 49 -0.95 -10.61 20.15
C LYS A 49 -0.23 -9.33 19.70
N VAL A 50 -0.76 -8.18 20.07
CA VAL A 50 -0.16 -6.86 19.80
C VAL A 50 -0.17 -6.04 21.09
N THR A 51 0.99 -5.53 21.50
CA THR A 51 1.14 -4.76 22.74
C THR A 51 1.13 -3.25 22.53
N SER A 52 1.41 -2.78 21.31
CA SER A 52 1.54 -1.35 21.01
C SER A 52 0.96 -0.98 19.64
N MET A 53 0.49 0.26 19.51
CA MET A 53 0.01 0.79 18.23
C MET A 53 1.12 0.83 17.16
N SER A 54 2.37 0.99 17.58
CA SER A 54 3.52 1.10 16.67
C SER A 54 4.07 -0.26 16.20
N LEU A 55 3.50 -1.38 16.65
CA LEU A 55 3.99 -2.73 16.36
C LEU A 55 5.50 -2.80 16.62
N SER A 56 5.89 -2.46 17.85
CA SER A 56 7.28 -2.23 18.24
C SER A 56 8.14 -3.48 18.04
N LYS A 57 7.57 -4.67 18.25
CA LYS A 57 8.18 -5.97 17.98
C LYS A 57 7.83 -6.46 16.58
N VAL A 58 8.82 -7.01 15.87
CA VAL A 58 8.64 -7.56 14.51
C VAL A 58 7.57 -8.66 14.50
N GLU A 59 7.57 -9.52 15.52
CA GLU A 59 6.66 -10.67 15.64
C GLU A 59 5.18 -10.26 15.67
N GLU A 60 4.86 -9.06 16.17
CA GLU A 60 3.50 -8.51 16.21
C GLU A 60 2.96 -8.20 14.81
N ARG A 61 3.83 -8.09 13.80
CA ARG A 61 3.45 -7.76 12.41
C ARG A 61 2.98 -8.98 11.62
N LYS A 62 3.25 -10.19 12.10
CA LYS A 62 2.93 -11.44 11.38
C LYS A 62 1.44 -11.54 11.06
N TRP A 63 0.58 -11.39 12.08
CA TRP A 63 -0.87 -11.50 11.91
C TRP A 63 -1.47 -10.33 11.13
N PRO A 64 -1.14 -9.05 11.41
CA PRO A 64 -1.60 -7.92 10.61
C PRO A 64 -1.26 -8.04 9.12
N LEU A 65 0.00 -8.37 8.77
CA LEU A 65 0.42 -8.49 7.37
C LEU A 65 -0.25 -9.68 6.69
N PHE A 66 -0.27 -10.85 7.32
CA PHE A 66 -0.94 -12.03 6.74
C PHE A 66 -2.43 -11.76 6.46
N PHE A 67 -3.12 -11.14 7.41
CA PHE A 67 -4.53 -10.82 7.26
C PHE A 67 -4.75 -9.76 6.17
N PHE A 68 -3.91 -8.73 6.12
CA PHE A 68 -3.99 -7.69 5.09
C PHE A 68 -3.74 -8.24 3.67
N ALA A 69 -2.88 -9.24 3.52
CA ALA A 69 -2.68 -9.95 2.25
C ALA A 69 -3.96 -10.66 1.79
N ILE A 70 -4.68 -11.32 2.71
CA ILE A 70 -5.98 -11.94 2.42
C ILE A 70 -7.00 -10.89 1.99
N LEU A 71 -7.09 -9.76 2.69
CA LEU A 71 -7.99 -8.67 2.33
C LEU A 71 -7.66 -8.08 0.96
N THR A 72 -6.37 -7.96 0.63
CA THR A 72 -5.90 -7.50 -0.68
C THR A 72 -6.30 -8.49 -1.78
N LEU A 73 -6.18 -9.80 -1.52
CA LEU A 73 -6.69 -10.85 -2.41
C LEU A 73 -8.21 -10.76 -2.57
N MET A 74 -8.97 -10.45 -1.52
CA MET A 74 -10.43 -10.25 -1.64
C MET A 74 -10.74 -9.08 -2.57
N VAL A 75 -10.01 -7.96 -2.47
CA VAL A 75 -10.18 -6.84 -3.42
C VAL A 75 -9.92 -7.31 -4.85
N LEU A 76 -8.83 -8.05 -5.09
CA LEU A 76 -8.46 -8.54 -6.43
C LEU A 76 -9.42 -9.57 -7.02
N ASN A 77 -10.16 -10.31 -6.20
CA ASN A 77 -11.06 -11.36 -6.70
C ASN A 77 -12.55 -10.96 -6.69
N GLN A 78 -12.94 -10.00 -5.87
CA GLN A 78 -14.36 -9.66 -5.67
C GLN A 78 -14.69 -8.23 -6.05
N ILE A 79 -13.72 -7.30 -6.00
CA ILE A 79 -13.98 -5.87 -6.18
C ILE A 79 -13.36 -5.35 -7.47
N LEU A 80 -12.15 -5.75 -7.82
CA LEU A 80 -11.46 -5.33 -9.03
C LEU A 80 -11.29 -6.53 -9.95
N ASP A 81 -11.30 -6.29 -11.25
CA ASP A 81 -10.96 -7.29 -12.25
C ASP A 81 -9.99 -6.69 -13.27
N ARG A 82 -9.18 -7.56 -13.89
CA ARG A 82 -8.10 -7.15 -14.79
C ARG A 82 -8.57 -6.53 -16.11
N TYR A 83 -9.84 -6.69 -16.49
CA TYR A 83 -10.34 -6.26 -17.80
C TYR A 83 -10.94 -4.87 -17.71
N ASN A 84 -11.80 -4.64 -16.72
CA ASN A 84 -12.47 -3.36 -16.52
C ASN A 84 -11.58 -2.34 -15.81
N TYR A 85 -10.70 -2.80 -14.92
CA TYR A 85 -9.91 -1.94 -14.02
C TYR A 85 -8.41 -2.31 -14.00
N PRO A 86 -7.73 -2.47 -15.16
CA PRO A 86 -6.38 -3.04 -15.22
C PRO A 86 -5.37 -2.27 -14.36
N GLU A 87 -5.36 -0.94 -14.41
CA GLU A 87 -4.31 -0.13 -13.77
C GLU A 87 -4.36 -0.25 -12.25
N ILE A 88 -5.56 -0.11 -11.68
CA ILE A 88 -5.78 -0.27 -10.24
C ILE A 88 -5.71 -1.75 -9.81
N TYR A 89 -6.09 -2.70 -10.67
CA TYR A 89 -5.90 -4.13 -10.40
C TYR A 89 -4.41 -4.47 -10.24
N PHE A 90 -3.55 -4.04 -11.16
CA PHE A 90 -2.11 -4.26 -11.07
C PHE A 90 -1.44 -3.44 -9.95
N TYR A 91 -2.00 -2.27 -9.59
CA TYR A 91 -1.61 -1.55 -8.38
C TYR A 91 -1.84 -2.39 -7.12
N PHE A 92 -3.00 -3.03 -6.99
CA PHE A 92 -3.32 -3.92 -5.87
C PHE A 92 -2.48 -5.21 -5.88
N LEU A 93 -2.11 -5.74 -7.05
CA LEU A 93 -1.11 -6.82 -7.13
C LEU A 93 0.27 -6.37 -6.62
N GLY A 94 0.68 -5.14 -6.93
CA GLY A 94 1.89 -4.55 -6.36
C GLY A 94 1.82 -4.36 -4.85
N ILE A 95 0.65 -3.97 -4.31
CA ILE A 95 0.42 -3.92 -2.85
C ILE A 95 0.55 -5.32 -2.25
N LEU A 96 -0.07 -6.33 -2.86
CA LEU A 96 0.02 -7.71 -2.40
C LEU A 96 1.48 -8.20 -2.39
N GLY A 97 2.22 -7.93 -3.46
CA GLY A 97 3.65 -8.27 -3.54
C GLY A 97 4.48 -7.58 -2.45
N ALA A 98 4.22 -6.29 -2.19
CA ALA A 98 4.91 -5.56 -1.11
C ALA A 98 4.59 -6.15 0.28
N ASP A 99 3.33 -6.52 0.51
CA ASP A 99 2.88 -7.11 1.76
C ASP A 99 3.48 -8.52 1.98
N ILE A 100 3.54 -9.34 0.93
CA ILE A 100 4.23 -10.64 0.95
C ILE A 100 5.72 -10.46 1.28
N ILE A 101 6.41 -9.51 0.65
CA ILE A 101 7.81 -9.21 0.94
C ILE A 101 7.97 -8.80 2.41
N ALA A 102 7.13 -7.90 2.92
CA ALA A 102 7.15 -7.46 4.31
C ALA A 102 6.89 -8.61 5.29
N TYR A 103 5.97 -9.51 4.96
CA TYR A 103 5.68 -10.70 5.73
C TYR A 103 6.88 -11.65 5.76
N LEU A 104 7.54 -11.89 4.63
CA LEU A 104 8.76 -12.70 4.57
C LEU A 104 9.89 -12.11 5.42
N PHE A 105 10.16 -10.80 5.32
CA PHE A 105 11.14 -10.13 6.20
C PHE A 105 10.79 -10.28 7.68
N THR A 106 9.50 -10.23 8.02
CA THR A 106 9.01 -10.45 9.38
C THR A 106 9.34 -11.85 9.89
N LEU A 107 9.24 -12.90 9.04
CA LEU A 107 9.63 -14.27 9.41
C LEU A 107 11.13 -14.40 9.70
N PHE A 108 11.97 -13.62 9.00
CA PHE A 108 13.42 -13.53 9.25
C PHE A 108 13.79 -12.52 10.35
N ARG A 109 12.81 -11.99 11.10
CA ARG A 109 13.00 -11.00 12.18
C ARG A 109 13.60 -9.67 11.72
N ILE A 110 13.47 -9.32 10.44
CA ILE A 110 13.94 -8.05 9.89
C ILE A 110 12.79 -7.03 9.91
N LYS A 111 13.00 -5.87 10.54
CA LYS A 111 11.97 -4.85 10.77
C LYS A 111 11.95 -3.77 9.68
N ILE A 112 11.58 -4.10 8.45
CA ILE A 112 11.47 -3.08 7.40
C ILE A 112 10.40 -2.02 7.74
N SER A 113 10.54 -0.79 7.24
CA SER A 113 9.54 0.26 7.52
C SER A 113 8.33 0.17 6.60
N LEU A 114 7.18 -0.24 7.16
CA LEU A 114 5.90 -0.31 6.44
C LEU A 114 5.40 1.07 5.97
N HIS A 115 5.77 2.15 6.67
CA HIS A 115 5.45 3.52 6.26
C HIS A 115 6.20 3.88 4.97
N MET A 116 7.51 3.58 4.92
CA MET A 116 8.32 3.81 3.74
C MET A 116 7.86 2.94 2.58
N MET A 117 7.54 1.67 2.84
CA MET A 117 6.99 0.75 1.83
C MET A 117 5.69 1.26 1.22
N GLY A 118 4.73 1.65 2.05
CA GLY A 118 3.42 2.12 1.60
C GLY A 118 3.52 3.43 0.81
N LEU A 119 4.38 4.35 1.23
CA LEU A 119 4.57 5.64 0.56
C LEU A 119 5.36 5.49 -0.74
N ALA A 120 6.47 4.74 -0.73
CA ALA A 120 7.28 4.52 -1.92
C ALA A 120 6.52 3.77 -3.02
N GLY A 121 5.76 2.73 -2.66
CA GLY A 121 4.91 2.00 -3.62
C GLY A 121 3.80 2.88 -4.20
N PHE A 122 3.20 3.75 -3.40
CA PHE A 122 2.20 4.69 -3.89
C PHE A 122 2.81 5.78 -4.80
N THR A 123 3.97 6.32 -4.44
CA THR A 123 4.71 7.25 -5.31
C THR A 123 5.05 6.60 -6.65
N MET A 124 5.54 5.36 -6.64
CA MET A 124 5.84 4.61 -7.87
C MET A 124 4.59 4.43 -8.74
N PHE A 125 3.46 4.06 -8.12
CA PHE A 125 2.18 3.96 -8.84
C PHE A 125 1.78 5.29 -9.49
N LEU A 126 1.88 6.43 -8.79
CA LEU A 126 1.52 7.72 -9.39
C LEU A 126 2.46 8.15 -10.52
N ILE A 127 3.77 7.85 -10.41
CA ILE A 127 4.72 8.10 -11.50
C ILE A 127 4.36 7.27 -12.73
N ALA A 128 4.09 5.97 -12.52
CA ALA A 128 3.63 5.05 -13.56
C ALA A 128 2.32 5.51 -14.21
N PHE A 129 1.33 5.87 -13.40
CA PHE A 129 0.02 6.34 -13.82
C PHE A 129 0.10 7.65 -14.61
N SER A 130 0.89 8.62 -14.12
CA SER A 130 1.18 9.88 -14.81
C SER A 130 1.77 9.63 -16.20
N ARG A 131 2.73 8.69 -16.30
CA ARG A 131 3.36 8.32 -17.57
C ARG A 131 2.39 7.64 -18.53
N TYR A 132 1.60 6.69 -18.05
CA TYR A 132 0.69 5.89 -18.86
C TYR A 132 -0.44 6.72 -19.48
N PHE A 133 -1.10 7.56 -18.68
CA PHE A 133 -2.19 8.41 -19.16
C PHE A 133 -1.75 9.77 -19.69
N HIS A 134 -0.45 10.04 -19.75
CA HIS A 134 0.10 11.35 -20.15
C HIS A 134 -0.44 12.54 -19.32
N ILE A 135 -0.77 12.29 -18.04
CA ILE A 135 -1.27 13.30 -17.11
C ILE A 135 -0.11 13.91 -16.34
N ASN A 136 -0.04 15.24 -16.25
CA ASN A 136 1.01 15.91 -15.49
C ASN A 136 0.71 15.87 -13.97
N LEU A 137 1.33 14.93 -13.26
CA LEU A 137 1.24 14.80 -11.81
C LEU A 137 2.52 15.25 -11.09
N ILE A 138 3.35 16.11 -11.70
CA ILE A 138 4.66 16.47 -11.15
C ILE A 138 4.59 17.09 -9.75
N LEU A 139 3.58 17.91 -9.49
CA LEU A 139 3.39 18.52 -8.17
C LEU A 139 3.02 17.46 -7.12
N ALA A 140 2.11 16.54 -7.47
CA ALA A 140 1.68 15.47 -6.58
C ALA A 140 2.84 14.51 -6.26
N THR A 141 3.59 14.08 -7.27
CA THR A 141 4.74 13.18 -7.09
C THR A 141 5.89 13.87 -6.34
N SER A 142 6.16 15.16 -6.60
CA SER A 142 7.14 15.94 -5.83
C SER A 142 6.75 16.06 -4.36
N GLY A 143 5.47 16.35 -4.08
CA GLY A 143 4.95 16.38 -2.72
C GLY A 143 5.11 15.04 -2.00
N LEU A 144 4.88 13.92 -2.68
CA LEU A 144 5.11 12.59 -2.11
C LEU A 144 6.58 12.27 -1.88
N LEU A 145 7.50 12.74 -2.73
CA LEU A 145 8.94 12.60 -2.51
C LEU A 145 9.39 13.39 -1.28
N ILE A 146 8.87 14.60 -1.08
CA ILE A 146 9.10 15.38 0.15
C ILE A 146 8.54 14.62 1.36
N ALA A 147 7.31 14.11 1.27
CA ALA A 147 6.70 13.32 2.34
C ALA A 147 7.52 12.05 2.66
N LEU A 148 8.15 11.42 1.65
CA LEU A 148 9.04 10.28 1.82
C LEU A 148 10.28 10.66 2.63
N GLY A 149 10.90 11.78 2.30
CA GLY A 149 12.03 12.34 3.06
C GLY A 149 11.66 12.68 4.50
N LEU A 150 10.56 13.41 4.71
CA LEU A 150 10.07 13.78 6.04
C LEU A 150 9.73 12.54 6.89
N THR A 151 9.13 11.52 6.27
CA THR A 151 8.81 10.25 6.95
C THR A 151 10.09 9.52 7.35
N ALA A 152 11.08 9.43 6.46
CA ALA A 152 12.38 8.84 6.75
C ALA A 152 13.07 9.55 7.92
N SER A 153 13.16 10.88 7.86
CA SER A 153 13.74 11.72 8.93
C SER A 153 13.03 11.50 10.26
N SER A 154 11.69 11.47 10.28
CA SER A 154 10.90 11.17 11.48
C SER A 154 11.24 9.81 12.07
N ARG A 155 11.32 8.75 11.24
CA ARG A 155 11.62 7.39 11.72
C ARG A 155 13.02 7.27 12.31
N LEU A 156 14.02 7.96 11.74
CA LEU A 156 15.38 8.01 12.27
C LEU A 156 15.47 8.83 13.56
N TYR A 157 14.84 10.01 13.60
CA TYR A 157 14.85 10.90 14.76
C TYR A 157 14.29 10.21 16.01
N PHE A 158 13.18 9.50 15.87
CA PHE A 158 12.58 8.71 16.96
C PHE A 158 13.25 7.35 17.20
N LYS A 159 14.38 7.06 16.53
CA LYS A 159 15.11 5.77 16.61
C LYS A 159 14.19 4.56 16.39
N ALA A 160 13.14 4.72 15.60
CA ALA A 160 12.16 3.68 15.33
C ALA A 160 12.68 2.66 14.31
N HIS A 161 13.61 3.10 13.46
CA HIS A 161 14.22 2.32 12.39
C HIS A 161 15.67 2.73 12.13
N THR A 162 16.44 1.83 11.50
CA THR A 162 17.77 2.13 10.94
C THR A 162 17.69 2.54 9.46
N ASN A 163 18.76 3.14 8.93
CA ASN A 163 18.85 3.49 7.50
C ASN A 163 18.57 2.27 6.59
N LEU A 164 19.13 1.11 6.92
CA LEU A 164 18.94 -0.11 6.14
C LEU A 164 17.46 -0.55 6.13
N GLU A 165 16.77 -0.51 7.27
CA GLU A 165 15.36 -0.87 7.37
C GLU A 165 14.44 0.09 6.58
N LEU A 166 14.81 1.37 6.48
CA LEU A 166 14.12 2.35 5.66
C LEU A 166 14.34 2.07 4.17
N ILE A 167 15.59 1.83 3.75
CA ILE A 167 15.94 1.48 2.36
C ILE A 167 15.23 0.21 1.92
N LEU A 168 15.27 -0.85 2.75
CA LEU A 168 14.55 -2.10 2.48
C LEU A 168 13.03 -1.88 2.39
N GLY A 169 12.48 -0.99 3.23
CA GLY A 169 11.08 -0.59 3.13
C GLY A 169 10.75 0.06 1.78
N ILE A 170 11.57 1.03 1.33
CA ILE A 170 11.42 1.68 0.02
C ILE A 170 11.48 0.64 -1.11
N ILE A 171 12.49 -0.22 -1.11
CA ILE A 171 12.67 -1.26 -2.13
C ILE A 171 11.47 -2.21 -2.16
N ALA A 172 11.01 -2.67 -1.00
CA ALA A 172 9.83 -3.54 -0.88
C ALA A 172 8.55 -2.88 -1.43
N GLY A 173 8.45 -1.55 -1.38
CA GLY A 173 7.32 -0.80 -1.95
C GLY A 173 7.43 -0.60 -3.47
N ILE A 174 8.62 -0.22 -3.95
CA ILE A 174 8.84 0.13 -5.36
C ILE A 174 8.91 -1.11 -6.25
N LEU A 175 9.65 -2.14 -5.82
CA LEU A 175 9.98 -3.28 -6.67
C LEU A 175 8.73 -4.01 -7.19
N PRO A 176 7.74 -4.38 -6.34
CA PRO A 176 6.51 -5.02 -6.83
C PRO A 176 5.72 -4.12 -7.79
N GLN A 177 5.67 -2.82 -7.52
CA GLN A 177 4.95 -1.87 -8.37
C GLN A 177 5.60 -1.78 -9.76
N LEU A 178 6.94 -1.73 -9.83
CA LEU A 178 7.67 -1.76 -11.09
C LEU A 178 7.47 -3.07 -11.86
N LEU A 179 7.47 -4.22 -11.17
CA LEU A 179 7.27 -5.52 -11.80
C LEU A 179 5.89 -5.63 -12.46
N PHE A 180 4.85 -5.15 -11.79
CA PHE A 180 3.49 -5.20 -12.33
C PHE A 180 3.17 -4.08 -13.32
N PHE A 181 3.96 -3.00 -13.32
CA PHE A 181 3.79 -1.88 -14.25
C PHE A 181 3.84 -2.32 -15.73
N TYR A 182 4.68 -3.30 -16.05
CA TYR A 182 4.80 -3.83 -17.41
C TYR A 182 3.48 -4.40 -17.98
N TYR A 183 2.57 -4.89 -17.14
CA TYR A 183 1.37 -5.59 -17.59
C TYR A 183 0.19 -4.68 -17.95
N TRP A 184 0.29 -3.38 -17.71
CA TRP A 184 -0.76 -2.42 -18.06
C TRP A 184 -0.25 -1.17 -18.76
N LEU A 185 1.03 -1.17 -19.18
CA LEU A 185 1.54 -0.29 -20.24
C LEU A 185 1.05 -0.79 -21.61
#